data_AF-A0A3B9GXY1-F1
#
_entry.id   AF-A0A3B9GXY1-F1
#
_cell.length_a   1.000
_cell.length_b   1.000
_cell.length_c   1.000
_cell.angle_alpha   90.00
_cell.angle_beta   90.00
_cell.angle_gamma   90.00
#
_symmetry.space_group_name_H-M   'P 1'
#
loop_
_entity.id
_entity.type
_entity.pdbx_description
1 polymer ?
#
loop_
_entity_poly.entity_id
_entity_poly.type
_entity_poly.pdbx_seq_one_letter_code
_entity_poly.pdbx_strand_id
1 'polypeptide(L)' 'RFKPILLTALAAMIGAAVILTDPIFQGLAISLLFGLASSTALTVLVIPAIYVALRGPDWLPEKRGTESADTAGTGQEVHS' A
#
# COMPACT_ATOMS: atom_id res chain seq x y z
N ARG A 1 -1.35 -9.14 -8.11
CA ARG A 1 -0.75 -7.84 -8.47
C ARG A 1 0.74 -7.67 -8.10
N PHE A 2 1.33 -8.47 -7.18
CA PHE A 2 2.78 -8.44 -6.83
C PHE A 2 3.74 -9.17 -7.79
N LYS A 3 3.22 -10.11 -8.58
CA LYS A 3 4.02 -10.94 -9.49
C LYS A 3 4.88 -10.17 -10.54
N PRO A 4 4.43 -9.03 -11.13
CA PRO A 4 5.23 -8.34 -12.15
C PRO A 4 6.44 -7.58 -11.59
N ILE A 5 6.35 -7.04 -10.36
CA ILE A 5 7.47 -6.31 -9.73
C ILE A 5 8.62 -7.26 -9.40
N LEU A 6 8.31 -8.48 -8.96
CA LEU A 6 9.32 -9.49 -8.62
C LEU A 6 10.12 -9.91 -9.87
N LEU A 7 9.45 -10.05 -11.02
CA LEU A 7 10.10 -10.36 -12.29
C LEU A 7 11.01 -9.24 -12.78
N THR A 8 10.63 -7.98 -12.58
CA THR A 8 11.48 -6.81 -12.94
C THR A 8 12.73 -6.76 -12.07
N ALA A 9 12.61 -7.03 -10.77
CA ALA A 9 13.73 -6.99 -9.83
C ALA A 9 14.76 -8.10 -10.14
N LEU A 10 14.30 -9.31 -10.47
CA LEU A 10 15.16 -10.43 -10.88
C LEU A 10 15.96 -10.11 -12.14
N ALA A 11 15.34 -9.49 -13.15
CA ALA A 11 16.03 -9.08 -14.38
C ALA A 11 17.14 -8.04 -14.09
N ALA A 12 16.86 -7.05 -13.24
CA ALA A 12 17.84 -6.04 -12.85
C ALA A 12 19.01 -6.63 -12.03
N MET A 13 18.73 -7.57 -11.12
CA MET A 13 19.76 -8.25 -10.32
C MET A 13 20.72 -9.07 -11.20
N ILE A 14 20.21 -9.76 -12.23
CA ILE A 14 21.04 -10.51 -13.19
C ILE A 14 21.92 -9.56 -14.01
N GLY A 15 21.39 -8.41 -14.46
CA GLY A 15 22.18 -7.41 -15.17
C GLY A 15 23.28 -6.76 -14.31
N ALA A 16 22.99 -6.49 -13.03
CA ALA A 16 23.97 -5.94 -12.09
C ALA A 16 25.07 -6.93 -11.71
N ALA A 17 24.74 -8.23 -11.61
CA ALA A 17 25.71 -9.29 -11.29
C ALA A 17 26.79 -9.44 -12.37
N VAL A 18 26.45 -9.23 -13.65
CA VAL A 18 27.40 -9.24 -14.78
C VAL A 18 28.35 -8.04 -14.76
N ILE A 19 27.92 -6.89 -14.25
CA ILE A 19 28.76 -5.67 -14.18
C ILE A 19 29.75 -5.73 -13.00
N LEU A 20 29.42 -6.46 -11.92
CA LEU A 20 30.25 -6.57 -10.71
C LEU A 20 31.53 -7.40 -10.92
N THR A 21 31.54 -8.31 -11.90
CA THR A 21 32.70 -9.15 -12.23
C THR A 21 33.83 -8.41 -12.95
N ASP A 22 33.58 -7.20 -13.46
CA ASP A 22 34.60 -6.39 -14.12
C ASP A 22 35.26 -5.38 -13.16
N PRO A 23 36.59 -5.44 -12.94
CA PRO A 23 37.31 -4.60 -11.97
C PRO A 23 37.30 -3.09 -12.30
N ILE A 24 36.83 -2.70 -13.48
CA ILE A 24 36.70 -1.30 -13.93
C ILE A 24 35.44 -0.62 -13.36
N PHE A 25 34.40 -1.38 -13.02
CA PHE A 25 33.09 -0.83 -12.66
C PHE A 25 32.71 -1.01 -11.19
N GLN A 26 33.65 -1.38 -10.32
CA GLN A 26 33.36 -1.67 -8.90
C GLN A 26 32.68 -0.50 -8.17
N GLY A 27 33.12 0.74 -8.41
CA GLY A 27 32.47 1.92 -7.81
C GLY A 27 31.05 2.18 -8.33
N LEU A 28 30.80 1.92 -9.61
CA LEU A 28 29.46 2.02 -10.21
C LEU A 28 28.55 0.89 -9.72
N ALA A 29 29.08 -0.33 -9.60
CA ALA A 29 28.34 -1.49 -9.14
C ALA A 29 27.88 -1.31 -7.68
N ILE A 30 28.73 -0.79 -6.78
CA ILE A 30 28.34 -0.48 -5.39
C ILE A 30 27.25 0.60 -5.35
N SER A 31 27.40 1.66 -6.15
CA SER A 31 26.40 2.73 -6.23
C SER A 31 25.05 2.22 -6.74
N LEU A 32 25.08 1.34 -7.74
CA LEU A 32 23.89 0.75 -8.35
C LEU A 32 23.24 -0.26 -7.40
N LEU A 33 24.02 -1.09 -6.69
CA LEU A 33 23.52 -2.03 -5.70
C LEU A 33 22.86 -1.30 -4.52
N PHE A 34 23.52 -0.27 -3.99
CA PHE A 34 22.99 0.53 -2.88
C PHE A 34 21.78 1.35 -3.31
N GLY A 35 21.82 1.93 -4.51
CA GLY A 35 20.69 2.66 -5.10
C GLY A 35 19.49 1.75 -5.38
N LEU A 36 19.71 0.55 -5.89
CA LEU A 36 18.66 -0.45 -6.15
C LEU A 36 18.06 -0.95 -4.83
N ALA A 37 18.90 -1.28 -3.85
CA ALA A 37 18.45 -1.68 -2.51
C ALA A 37 17.64 -0.57 -1.84
N SER A 38 18.16 0.66 -1.85
CA SER A 38 17.49 1.83 -1.26
C SER A 38 16.19 2.16 -1.99
N SER A 39 16.16 2.14 -3.32
CA SER A 39 14.96 2.39 -4.13
C SER A 39 13.88 1.32 -3.91
N THR A 40 14.28 0.06 -3.73
CA THR A 40 13.35 -1.04 -3.41
C THR A 40 12.76 -0.85 -2.01
N ALA A 41 13.61 -0.55 -1.02
CA ALA A 41 13.15 -0.27 0.35
C ALA A 41 12.21 0.95 0.38
N LEU A 42 12.58 2.01 -0.34
CA LEU A 42 11.78 3.23 -0.46
C LEU A 42 10.44 2.95 -1.14
N THR A 43 10.40 2.16 -2.22
CA THR A 43 9.17 1.80 -2.93
C THR A 43 8.22 1.01 -2.03
N VAL A 44 8.75 0.05 -1.27
CA VAL A 44 7.95 -0.75 -0.32
C VAL A 44 7.38 0.12 0.81
N LEU A 45 8.07 1.19 1.21
CA LEU A 45 7.57 2.15 2.21
C LEU A 45 6.65 3.23 1.62
N VAL A 46 6.93 3.70 0.42
CA VAL A 46 6.20 4.78 -0.25
C VAL A 46 4.80 4.35 -0.65
N ILE A 47 4.65 3.14 -1.21
CA ILE A 47 3.34 2.61 -1.60
C ILE A 47 2.35 2.61 -0.43
N PRO A 48 2.65 2.04 0.75
CA PRO A 48 1.74 2.08 1.90
C PRO A 48 1.59 3.50 2.48
N ALA A 49 2.64 4.31 2.53
CA ALA A 49 2.54 5.69 3.02
C ALA A 49 1.55 6.53 2.18
N ILE A 50 1.66 6.45 0.86
CA ILE A 50 0.75 7.12 -0.08
C ILE A 50 -0.65 6.51 0.01
N TYR A 51 -0.78 5.19 0.15
CA TYR A 51 -2.09 4.54 0.33
C TYR A 51 -2.80 5.02 1.59
N VAL A 52 -2.10 5.13 2.72
CA VAL A 52 -2.66 5.66 3.98
C VAL A 52 -3.02 7.14 3.85
N ALA A 53 -2.19 7.93 3.18
CA ALA A 53 -2.43 9.35 3.00
C ALA A 53 -3.62 9.64 2.05
N LEU A 54 -3.75 8.90 0.95
CA LEU A 54 -4.85 9.06 -0.01
C LEU A 54 -6.15 8.40 0.45
N ARG A 55 -6.07 7.21 1.04
CA ARG A 55 -7.22 6.45 1.54
C ARG A 55 -7.52 6.87 2.97
N GLY A 56 -7.66 8.19 3.12
CA GLY A 56 -7.96 8.84 4.38
C GLY A 56 -9.02 8.05 5.17
N PRO A 57 -8.89 8.03 6.50
CA PRO A 57 -9.74 7.32 7.45
C PRO A 57 -11.18 6.94 7.03
N ASP A 58 -11.41 5.90 6.22
CA ASP A 58 -12.78 5.39 5.95
C ASP A 58 -13.37 4.68 7.19
N TRP A 59 -12.74 4.79 8.36
CA TRP A 59 -13.22 4.26 9.64
C TRP A 59 -14.15 5.25 10.37
N LEU A 60 -15.13 5.79 9.64
CA LEU A 60 -16.39 6.17 10.27
C LEU A 60 -17.28 4.92 10.24
N PRO A 61 -17.32 4.10 11.30
CA PRO A 61 -18.50 3.28 11.52
C PRO A 61 -19.66 4.27 11.61
N GLU A 62 -20.47 4.29 10.55
CA GLU A 62 -21.80 4.91 10.55
C GLU A 62 -22.43 4.58 11.90
N LYS A 63 -22.54 5.58 12.78
CA LYS A 63 -23.45 5.51 13.91
C LYS A 63 -24.83 5.41 13.29
N ARG A 64 -25.24 4.18 12.95
CA ARG A 64 -26.64 3.88 12.66
C ARG A 64 -27.39 4.30 13.90
N GLY A 65 -28.18 5.35 13.71
CA GLY A 65 -28.79 6.15 14.75
C GLY A 65 -29.46 5.28 15.80
N THR A 66 -29.18 5.64 17.04
CA THR A 66 -30.18 5.63 18.10
C THR A 66 -31.33 6.58 17.70
N GLU A 67 -32.20 6.23 16.74
CA GLU A 67 -33.35 7.09 16.40
C GLU A 67 -34.48 6.39 15.59
N SER A 68 -34.75 5.10 15.77
CA SER A 68 -35.90 4.48 15.08
C SER A 68 -36.70 3.46 15.88
N ALA A 69 -36.45 3.34 17.20
CA ALA A 69 -37.17 2.37 18.03
C ALA A 69 -38.09 2.97 19.09
N ASP A 70 -38.10 4.30 19.31
CA ASP A 70 -38.89 4.87 20.42
C ASP A 70 -39.83 6.03 20.02
N THR A 71 -39.92 6.35 18.72
CA THR A 71 -41.12 6.99 18.15
C THR A 71 -42.14 5.92 17.75
N ALA A 72 -42.27 4.87 18.56
CA ALA A 72 -43.50 4.11 18.67
C ALA A 72 -44.46 4.88 19.59
N GLY A 73 -44.69 6.15 19.24
CA GLY A 73 -45.91 6.83 19.66
C GLY A 73 -47.08 6.01 19.12
N THR A 74 -47.97 5.57 19.98
CA THR A 74 -49.10 6.41 20.37
C THR A 74 -50.00 6.67 19.17
N GLY A 75 -51.10 5.92 19.08
CA GLY A 75 -52.32 6.41 18.42
C GLY A 75 -52.74 5.73 17.12
N GLN A 76 -53.06 4.44 17.14
CA GLN A 76 -53.98 3.74 16.22
C GLN A 76 -54.05 2.28 16.72
N GLU A 77 -55.17 1.64 17.09
CA GLU A 77 -56.56 1.84 16.71
C GLU A 77 -57.47 1.52 17.90
N VAL A 78 -58.33 2.49 18.22
CA VAL A 78 -59.53 2.33 19.04
C VAL A 78 -60.63 1.92 18.06
N HIS A 79 -60.90 0.63 17.94
CA HIS A 79 -62.04 0.02 17.21
C HIS A 79 -61.92 -1.49 17.45
N SER A 80 -62.92 -2.24 17.87
CA SER A 80 -64.36 -2.07 18.07
C SER A 80 -64.83 -3.19 18.98
#